data_AF-A0A843CKW2-F1
#
_entry.id   AF-A0A843CKW2-F1
#
_cell.length_a   1.000
_cell.length_b   1.000
_cell.length_c   1.000
_cell.angle_alpha   90.00
_cell.angle_beta   90.00
_cell.angle_gamma   90.00
#
_symmetry.space_group_name_H-M   'P 1'
#
loop_
_entity.id
_entity.type
_entity.pdbx_description
1 polymer ?
#
loop_
_entity_poly.entity_id
_entity_poly.type
_entity_poly.pdbx_seq_one_letter_code
_entity_poly.pdbx_strand_id
1 'polypeptide(L)'
;MRENATDRTARYVEATTASLKRLKIRPLPATVLDAQVQYVIDMVRGYVKDAKHYAQTRKPVTSLACIAYAEGLLDAVKFLELADF
;
A
#
# COMPACT_ATOMS: atom_id res chain seq x y z
N MET A 1 -22.38 5.25 10.33
CA MET A 1 -21.41 6.33 10.07
C MET A 1 -21.03 6.27 8.59
N ARG A 2 -21.37 7.28 7.78
CA ARG A 2 -20.98 7.32 6.35
C ARG A 2 -19.48 7.61 6.26
N GLU A 3 -18.77 6.95 5.34
CA GLU A 3 -17.37 7.28 5.08
C GLU A 3 -17.29 8.68 4.45
N ASN A 4 -16.49 9.57 5.05
CA ASN A 4 -16.14 10.84 4.44
C ASN A 4 -14.79 10.69 3.72
N ALA A 5 -14.85 10.66 2.39
CA ALA A 5 -13.65 10.55 1.55
C ALA A 5 -12.70 11.74 1.75
N THR A 6 -13.22 12.95 1.91
CA THR A 6 -12.43 14.16 2.11
C THR A 6 -11.59 14.08 3.38
N ASP A 7 -12.20 13.73 4.51
CA ASP A 7 -11.50 13.63 5.79
C ASP A 7 -10.42 12.55 5.78
N ARG A 8 -10.71 11.40 5.14
CA ARG A 8 -9.75 10.30 5.00
C ARG A 8 -8.58 10.70 4.12
N THR A 9 -8.84 11.29 2.97
CA THR A 9 -7.79 11.78 2.06
C THR A 9 -6.92 12.80 2.76
N ALA A 10 -7.48 13.78 3.47
CA ALA A 10 -6.70 14.77 4.22
C ALA A 10 -5.76 14.09 5.24
N ARG A 11 -6.27 13.12 6.01
CA ARG A 11 -5.46 12.36 6.97
C ARG A 11 -4.36 11.53 6.30
N TYR A 12 -4.66 10.85 5.19
CA TYR A 12 -3.67 10.07 4.46
C TYR A 12 -2.59 10.98 3.85
N VAL A 13 -2.96 12.11 3.26
CA VAL A 13 -2.02 13.11 2.73
C VAL A 13 -1.11 13.65 3.82
N GLU A 14 -1.68 14.05 4.97
CA GLU A 14 -0.91 14.54 6.11
C GLU A 14 0.08 13.48 6.62
N ALA A 15 -0.39 12.27 6.89
CA ALA A 15 0.43 11.17 7.40
C ALA A 15 1.54 10.76 6.43
N THR A 16 1.21 10.71 5.13
CA THR A 16 2.17 10.35 4.07
C THR A 16 3.21 11.45 3.90
N THR A 17 2.80 12.71 3.88
CA THR A 17 3.70 13.88 3.81
C THR A 17 4.65 13.91 5.00
N ALA A 18 4.14 13.63 6.21
CA ALA A 18 4.97 13.56 7.41
C ALA A 18 6.00 12.42 7.33
N SER A 19 5.63 11.27 6.77
CA SER A 19 6.53 10.14 6.56
C SER A 19 7.59 10.46 5.51
N LEU A 20 7.21 11.12 4.42
CA LEU A 20 8.11 11.55 3.35
C LEU A 20 9.19 12.52 3.88
N LYS A 21 8.82 13.47 4.75
CA LYS A 21 9.78 14.39 5.39
C LYS A 21 10.85 13.69 6.23
N ARG A 22 10.55 12.50 6.77
CA ARG A 22 11.47 11.72 7.60
C ARG A 22 12.17 10.60 6.83
N LEU A 23 11.87 10.45 5.54
CA LEU A 23 12.42 9.38 4.71
C LEU A 23 13.94 9.50 4.66
N LYS A 24 14.62 8.39 4.93
CA LYS A 24 16.07 8.25 4.73
C LYS A 24 16.30 7.08 3.79
N ILE A 25 16.84 7.37 2.61
CA ILE A 25 17.21 6.35 1.64
C ILE A 25 18.51 5.70 2.12
N ARG A 26 18.55 4.36 2.13
CA ARG A 26 19.78 3.63 2.46
C ARG A 26 20.78 3.74 1.30
N PRO A 27 22.10 3.79 1.57
CA PRO A 27 23.10 3.68 0.51
C PRO A 27 22.88 2.43 -0.34
N LEU A 28 23.08 2.55 -1.66
CA LEU A 28 22.96 1.46 -2.63
C LEU A 28 24.35 0.99 -3.08
N PRO A 29 24.54 -0.30 -3.44
CA PRO A 29 23.51 -1.35 -3.53
C PRO A 29 23.06 -1.88 -2.16
N ALA A 30 21.78 -2.28 -2.06
CA ALA A 30 21.21 -2.89 -0.86
C ALA A 30 20.80 -4.34 -1.15
N THR A 31 21.10 -5.25 -0.23
CA THR A 31 20.65 -6.65 -0.30
C THR A 31 19.18 -6.74 0.11
N VAL A 32 18.36 -7.39 -0.72
CA VAL A 32 16.97 -7.74 -0.42
C VAL A 32 16.89 -9.26 -0.23
N LEU A 33 16.30 -9.71 0.88
CA LEU A 33 16.08 -11.13 1.16
C LEU A 33 14.75 -11.58 0.58
N ASP A 34 14.68 -12.83 0.12
CA ASP A 34 13.46 -13.47 -0.38
C ASP A 34 12.28 -13.32 0.62
N ALA A 35 12.52 -13.54 1.91
CA ALA A 35 11.51 -13.36 2.95
C ALA A 35 10.93 -11.93 3.03
N GLN A 36 11.71 -10.90 2.66
CA GLN A 36 11.22 -9.52 2.62
C GLN A 36 10.30 -9.30 1.42
N VAL A 37 10.65 -9.86 0.25
CA VAL A 37 9.81 -9.82 -0.94
C VAL A 37 8.51 -10.58 -0.67
N GLN A 38 8.60 -11.80 -0.13
CA GLN A 38 7.43 -12.63 0.17
C GLN A 38 6.50 -11.95 1.17
N TYR A 39 7.05 -11.26 2.18
CA TYR A 39 6.24 -10.45 3.10
C TYR A 39 5.45 -9.35 2.39
N VAL A 40 6.08 -8.60 1.47
CA VAL A 40 5.38 -7.58 0.68
C VAL A 40 4.28 -8.20 -0.18
N ILE A 41 4.55 -9.33 -0.84
CA ILE A 41 3.55 -10.06 -1.64
C ILE A 41 2.39 -10.56 -0.79
N ASP A 42 2.63 -11.01 0.44
CA ASP A 42 1.58 -11.42 1.36
C ASP A 42 0.73 -10.23 1.83
N MET A 43 1.34 -9.06 2.03
CA MET A 43 0.61 -7.81 2.27
C MET A 43 -0.29 -7.45 1.08
N VAL A 44 0.23 -7.52 -0.15
CA VAL A 44 -0.58 -7.29 -1.37
C VAL A 44 -1.80 -8.22 -1.39
N ARG A 45 -1.60 -9.52 -1.16
CA ARG A 45 -2.70 -10.51 -1.10
C ARG A 45 -3.70 -10.20 0.02
N GLY A 46 -3.22 -9.76 1.18
CA GLY A 46 -4.05 -9.33 2.30
C GLY A 46 -4.94 -8.14 1.93
N TYR A 47 -4.35 -7.08 1.40
CA TYR A 47 -5.10 -5.89 1.01
C TYR A 47 -6.07 -6.12 -0.16
N VAL A 48 -5.78 -7.04 -1.07
CA VAL A 48 -6.76 -7.47 -2.10
C VAL A 48 -7.96 -8.17 -1.46
N LYS A 49 -7.75 -9.02 -0.43
CA LYS A 49 -8.85 -9.64 0.33
C LYS A 49 -9.67 -8.59 1.07
N ASP A 50 -9.01 -7.62 1.72
CA ASP A 50 -9.67 -6.54 2.45
C ASP A 50 -10.49 -5.65 1.51
N ALA A 51 -9.94 -5.29 0.35
CA ALA A 51 -10.66 -4.52 -0.67
C ALA A 51 -11.96 -5.25 -1.08
N LYS A 52 -11.87 -6.54 -1.40
CA LYS A 52 -13.05 -7.36 -1.74
C LYS A 52 -14.07 -7.40 -0.60
N HIS A 53 -13.62 -7.53 0.64
CA HIS A 53 -14.50 -7.52 1.82
C HIS A 53 -15.19 -6.16 2.01
N TYR A 54 -14.45 -5.05 1.89
CA TYR A 54 -14.99 -3.72 2.11
C TYR A 54 -15.92 -3.23 0.98
N ALA A 55 -15.68 -3.70 -0.24
CA ALA A 55 -16.60 -3.49 -1.37
C ALA A 55 -18.00 -4.06 -1.07
N GLN A 56 -18.07 -5.23 -0.42
CA GLN A 56 -19.33 -5.89 -0.07
C GLN A 56 -20.02 -5.29 1.16
N THR A 57 -19.29 -4.62 2.06
CA THR A 57 -19.79 -4.12 3.35
C THR A 57 -20.21 -2.64 3.35
N ARG A 58 -20.50 -2.07 2.17
CA ARG A 58 -20.86 -0.64 1.99
C ARG A 58 -19.80 0.35 2.52
N LYS A 59 -18.51 -0.03 2.45
CA LYS A 59 -17.36 0.81 2.78
C LYS A 59 -16.48 1.07 1.54
N PRO A 60 -17.00 1.75 0.51
CA PRO A 60 -16.32 1.93 -0.77
C PRO A 60 -15.01 2.72 -0.66
N VAL A 61 -14.91 3.69 0.25
CA VAL A 61 -13.67 4.48 0.43
C VAL A 61 -12.59 3.62 1.06
N THR A 62 -12.93 2.81 2.08
CA THR A 62 -11.96 1.84 2.63
C THR A 62 -11.56 0.82 1.57
N SER A 63 -12.51 0.28 0.82
CA SER A 63 -12.23 -0.66 -0.27
C SER A 63 -11.25 -0.09 -1.28
N LEU A 64 -11.47 1.16 -1.72
CA LEU A 64 -10.62 1.85 -2.68
C LEU A 64 -9.21 2.09 -2.11
N ALA A 65 -9.11 2.50 -0.85
CA ALA A 65 -7.81 2.69 -0.20
C ALA A 65 -7.03 1.37 -0.08
N CYS A 66 -7.69 0.25 0.24
CA CYS A 66 -7.06 -1.07 0.31
C CYS A 66 -6.49 -1.50 -1.05
N ILE A 67 -7.28 -1.39 -2.14
CA ILE A 67 -6.79 -1.82 -3.45
C ILE A 67 -5.69 -0.90 -3.99
N ALA A 68 -5.81 0.42 -3.82
CA ALA A 68 -4.77 1.36 -4.22
C ALA A 68 -3.45 1.13 -3.48
N TYR A 69 -3.50 0.75 -2.20
CA TYR A 69 -2.30 0.38 -1.45
C TYR A 69 -1.69 -0.95 -1.94
N ALA A 70 -2.52 -1.95 -2.24
CA ALA A 70 -2.06 -3.21 -2.82
C ALA A 70 -1.38 -3.01 -4.18
N GLU A 71 -1.97 -2.18 -5.06
CA GLU A 71 -1.40 -1.82 -6.36
C GLU A 71 -0.07 -1.08 -6.20
N GLY A 72 0.01 -0.07 -5.32
CA GLY A 72 1.26 0.66 -5.10
C GLY A 72 2.40 -0.21 -4.55
N LEU A 73 2.10 -1.20 -3.70
CA LEU A 73 3.09 -2.19 -3.25
C LEU A 73 3.55 -3.10 -4.40
N LEU A 74 2.61 -3.53 -5.25
CA LEU A 74 2.90 -4.41 -6.38
C LEU A 74 3.73 -3.69 -7.47
N ASP A 75 3.42 -2.42 -7.73
CA ASP A 75 4.21 -1.56 -8.62
C ASP A 75 5.63 -1.36 -8.08
N ALA A 76 5.78 -1.16 -6.77
CA ALA A 76 7.10 -0.98 -6.16
C ALA A 76 8.01 -2.21 -6.33
N VAL A 77 7.48 -3.44 -6.17
CA VAL A 77 8.30 -4.65 -6.41
C VAL A 77 8.67 -4.81 -7.88
N LYS A 78 7.82 -4.36 -8.82
CA LYS A 78 8.16 -4.30 -10.25
C LYS A 78 9.22 -3.24 -10.56
N PHE A 79 9.09 -2.02 -10.02
CA PHE A 79 10.05 -0.94 -10.24
C PHE A 79 11.45 -1.25 -9.70
N LEU A 80 11.53 -2.10 -8.69
CA LEU A 80 12.78 -2.58 -8.12
C LEU A 80 13.29 -3.88 -8.78
N GLU A 81 12.65 -4.32 -9.87
CA GLU A 81 13.02 -5.52 -10.63
C GLU A 81 13.03 -6.80 -9.77
N LEU A 82 12.14 -6.87 -8.76
CA LEU A 82 11.99 -8.01 -7.85
C LEU A 82 10.87 -8.97 -8.27
N ALA A 83 10.05 -8.58 -9.25
CA ALA A 83 8.96 -9.39 -9.79
C ALA A 83 8.62 -8.98 -11.22
N ASP A 84 8.17 -9.95 -12.02
CA ASP A 84 7.71 -9.78 -13.41
C ASP A 84 6.25 -10.22 -13.56
N PHE A 85 5.52 -9.53 -14.44
CA PHE A 85 4.15 -9.84 -14.85
C PHE A 85 3.76 -9.08 -16.11
#